data_AF-A0A3R9IZ92-F1
#
_entry.id   AF-A0A3R9IZ92-F1
#
_cell.length_a   1.000
_cell.length_b   1.000
_cell.length_c   1.000
_cell.angle_alpha   90.00
_cell.angle_beta   90.00
_cell.angle_gamma   90.00
#
_symmetry.space_group_name_H-M   'P 1'
#
loop_
_entity.id
_entity.type
_entity.pdbx_description
1 polymer ?
#
loop_
_entity_poly.entity_id
_entity_poly.type
_entity_poly.pdbx_seq_one_letter_code
_entity_poly.pdbx_strand_id
1 'polypeptide(L)'
;MGKWTCKCGQAMNDHRSPDSNAYSVYSDELLVEIMNKKDGNDSISYEDISEASFYMWKCPKCGSFMVFGEDGDGDRFTFYERQEVEKVEPLFDPDQELNIVVVEFQEGGNGYTYICDDPNIHIGHAVIVPVGKENTEKTALVVQKYHALPRDITFPVQKLKRVIRRYSYFDPITSKNVCRNLI
;
A
#
# COMPACT_ATOMS: atom_id res chain seq x y z
N MET A 1 -37.26 19.04 -16.30
CA MET A 1 -35.86 18.56 -16.29
C MET A 1 -34.96 19.75 -16.05
N GLY A 2 -34.38 19.86 -14.84
CA GLY A 2 -33.46 20.94 -14.52
C GLY A 2 -32.24 20.91 -15.42
N LYS A 3 -31.69 22.08 -15.79
CA LYS A 3 -30.44 22.15 -16.55
C LYS A 3 -29.27 21.99 -15.59
N TRP A 4 -28.66 20.81 -15.58
CA TRP A 4 -27.51 20.48 -14.74
C TRP A 4 -26.28 21.11 -15.37
N THR A 5 -25.52 21.84 -14.57
CA THR A 5 -24.37 22.59 -15.04
C THR A 5 -23.22 22.38 -14.07
N CYS A 6 -22.07 21.93 -14.56
CA CYS A 6 -20.85 21.86 -13.77
C CYS A 6 -20.39 23.27 -13.37
N LYS A 7 -19.60 23.41 -12.30
CA LYS A 7 -18.98 24.69 -11.89
C LYS A 7 -18.21 25.39 -13.02
N CYS A 8 -17.67 24.64 -13.99
CA CYS A 8 -16.98 25.22 -15.15
C CYS A 8 -17.92 25.75 -16.25
N GLY A 9 -19.24 25.76 -16.01
CA GLY A 9 -20.27 26.17 -16.95
C GLY A 9 -20.66 25.11 -18.00
N GLN A 10 -20.10 23.90 -17.93
CA GLN A 10 -20.46 22.82 -18.85
C GLN A 10 -21.84 22.26 -18.53
N ALA A 11 -22.72 22.20 -19.53
CA ALA A 11 -24.01 21.52 -19.41
C ALA A 11 -23.82 20.00 -19.32
N MET A 12 -24.52 19.40 -18.35
CA MET A 12 -24.46 17.98 -17.98
C MET A 12 -25.83 17.31 -18.18
N ASN A 13 -26.55 17.69 -19.24
CA ASN A 13 -27.94 17.24 -19.47
C ASN A 13 -28.06 16.19 -20.59
N ASP A 14 -26.96 15.83 -21.24
CA ASP A 14 -26.96 15.03 -22.46
C ASP A 14 -26.37 13.63 -22.23
N HIS A 15 -26.67 13.06 -21.07
CA HIS A 15 -26.16 11.76 -20.65
C HIS A 15 -27.05 10.65 -21.23
N ARG A 16 -26.70 10.17 -22.44
CA ARG A 16 -27.28 8.95 -23.01
C ARG A 16 -26.65 7.74 -22.34
N SER A 17 -27.47 6.78 -21.88
CA SER A 17 -26.97 5.50 -21.38
C SER A 17 -26.50 4.61 -22.54
N PRO A 18 -25.35 3.93 -22.42
CA PRO A 18 -24.38 3.98 -21.32
C PRO A 18 -23.51 5.25 -21.41
N ASP A 19 -23.48 6.04 -20.34
CA ASP A 19 -22.65 7.24 -20.27
C ASP A 19 -21.27 6.89 -19.70
N SER A 20 -20.23 7.07 -20.53
CA SER A 20 -18.83 6.88 -20.13
C SER A 20 -18.38 7.73 -18.94
N ASN A 21 -19.14 8.77 -18.60
CA ASN A 21 -18.85 9.68 -17.51
C ASN A 21 -19.62 9.35 -16.22
N ALA A 22 -20.47 8.31 -16.23
CA ALA A 22 -21.22 7.85 -15.07
C ALA A 22 -20.45 6.73 -14.35
N TYR A 23 -20.28 6.88 -13.04
CA TYR A 23 -19.57 5.95 -12.18
C TYR A 23 -20.44 5.54 -11.00
N SER A 24 -20.43 4.24 -10.69
CA SER A 24 -20.94 3.69 -9.44
C SER A 24 -19.84 3.72 -8.39
N VAL A 25 -20.11 4.30 -7.23
CA VAL A 25 -19.14 4.36 -6.11
C VAL A 25 -19.58 3.42 -5.01
N TYR A 26 -18.63 2.65 -4.49
CA TYR A 26 -18.82 1.68 -3.42
C TYR A 26 -17.94 2.07 -2.24
N SER A 27 -18.46 1.94 -1.02
CA SER A 27 -17.64 2.04 0.19
C SER A 27 -16.61 0.91 0.26
N ASP A 28 -15.52 1.12 1.01
CA ASP A 28 -14.50 0.09 1.24
C ASP A 28 -15.11 -1.19 1.85
N GLU A 29 -16.11 -1.05 2.71
CA GLU A 29 -16.85 -2.17 3.30
C GLU A 29 -17.61 -2.97 2.24
N LEU A 30 -18.37 -2.29 1.37
CA LEU A 30 -19.10 -2.93 0.27
C LEU A 30 -18.15 -3.53 -0.77
N LEU A 31 -17.00 -2.90 -1.02
CA LEU A 31 -15.98 -3.44 -1.90
C LEU A 31 -15.43 -4.77 -1.38
N VAL A 32 -15.16 -4.87 -0.07
CA VAL A 32 -14.73 -6.12 0.58
C VAL A 32 -15.82 -7.20 0.46
N GLU A 33 -17.09 -6.85 0.66
CA GLU A 33 -18.20 -7.78 0.47
C GLU A 33 -18.30 -8.28 -0.97
N ILE A 34 -18.20 -7.37 -1.95
CA ILE A 34 -18.20 -7.70 -3.38
C ILE A 34 -17.03 -8.62 -3.72
N MET A 35 -15.83 -8.34 -3.20
CA MET A 35 -14.64 -9.16 -3.44
C MET A 35 -14.74 -10.54 -2.78
N ASN A 36 -15.40 -10.66 -1.63
CA ASN A 36 -15.58 -11.94 -0.96
C ASN A 36 -16.59 -12.86 -1.66
N LYS A 37 -17.41 -12.33 -2.57
CA LYS A 37 -18.34 -13.10 -3.41
C LYS A 37 -17.73 -13.61 -4.71
N LYS A 38 -16.44 -13.34 -4.97
CA LYS A 38 -15.74 -13.84 -6.16
C LYS A 38 -15.85 -15.35 -6.25
N ASP A 39 -16.21 -15.83 -7.44
CA ASP A 39 -16.16 -17.25 -7.73
C ASP A 39 -14.72 -17.75 -7.84
N GLY A 40 -14.55 -19.07 -7.96
CA GLY A 40 -13.24 -19.70 -8.11
C GLY A 40 -12.45 -19.27 -9.37
N ASN A 41 -13.00 -18.39 -10.20
CA ASN A 41 -12.38 -17.81 -11.39
C ASN A 41 -12.07 -16.31 -11.24
N ASP A 42 -12.07 -15.79 -10.01
CA ASP A 42 -11.75 -14.40 -9.70
C ASP A 42 -12.72 -13.38 -10.35
N SER A 43 -13.88 -13.88 -10.82
CA SER A 43 -14.89 -13.10 -11.52
C SER A 43 -16.08 -12.83 -10.59
N ILE A 44 -16.67 -11.64 -10.75
CA ILE A 44 -17.80 -11.19 -9.95
C ILE A 44 -19.00 -11.10 -10.89
N SER A 45 -20.09 -11.80 -10.57
CA SER A 45 -21.35 -11.65 -11.31
C SER A 45 -21.91 -10.26 -11.09
N TYR A 46 -22.50 -9.68 -12.12
CA TYR A 46 -23.21 -8.40 -12.00
C TYR A 46 -24.34 -8.46 -10.96
N GLU A 47 -24.93 -9.64 -10.74
CA GLU A 47 -25.98 -9.88 -9.73
C GLU A 47 -25.45 -9.92 -8.29
N ASP A 48 -24.14 -10.12 -8.11
CA ASP A 48 -23.49 -10.17 -6.79
C ASP A 48 -23.02 -8.79 -6.30
N ILE A 49 -22.98 -7.82 -7.21
CA ILE A 49 -22.63 -6.42 -6.95
C ILE A 49 -23.84 -5.76 -6.28
N SER A 50 -23.67 -5.32 -5.03
CA SER A 50 -24.69 -4.55 -4.31
C SER A 50 -25.03 -3.24 -5.04
N GLU A 51 -26.18 -2.64 -4.74
CA GLU A 51 -26.48 -1.29 -5.26
C GLU A 51 -25.38 -0.31 -4.80
N ALA A 52 -24.94 0.55 -5.72
CA ALA A 52 -23.89 1.52 -5.45
C ALA A 52 -24.28 2.43 -4.28
N SER A 53 -23.31 2.80 -3.44
CA SER A 53 -23.56 3.71 -2.31
C SER A 53 -24.05 5.07 -2.80
N PHE A 54 -23.51 5.54 -3.93
CA PHE A 54 -24.01 6.69 -4.67
C PHE A 54 -23.48 6.66 -6.11
N TYR A 55 -24.08 7.49 -6.96
CA TYR A 55 -23.67 7.67 -8.34
C TYR A 55 -22.92 8.98 -8.52
N MET A 56 -21.87 8.95 -9.33
CA MET A 56 -20.97 10.07 -9.57
C MET A 56 -20.79 10.33 -11.06
N TRP A 57 -20.80 11.60 -11.47
CA TRP A 57 -20.55 12.01 -12.85
C TRP A 57 -19.28 12.83 -12.97
N LYS A 58 -18.47 12.50 -13.97
CA LYS A 58 -17.28 13.27 -14.31
C LYS A 58 -17.60 14.31 -15.38
N CYS A 59 -17.28 15.57 -15.12
CA CYS A 59 -17.40 16.60 -16.15
C CYS A 59 -16.40 16.33 -17.29
N PRO A 60 -16.85 16.21 -18.55
CA PRO A 60 -15.95 15.97 -19.68
C PRO A 60 -15.03 17.17 -19.97
N LYS A 61 -15.39 18.38 -19.50
CA LYS A 61 -14.64 19.60 -19.76
C LYS A 61 -13.53 19.86 -18.73
N CYS A 62 -13.84 19.80 -17.44
CA CYS A 62 -12.89 20.13 -16.37
C CYS A 62 -12.47 18.93 -15.51
N GLY A 63 -13.07 17.75 -15.73
CA GLY A 63 -12.75 16.55 -14.96
C GLY A 63 -13.26 16.53 -13.52
N SER A 64 -13.93 17.58 -13.06
CA SER A 64 -14.54 17.62 -11.72
C SER A 64 -15.63 16.56 -11.58
N PHE A 65 -15.77 16.04 -10.36
CA PHE A 65 -16.77 15.03 -10.05
C PHE A 65 -17.97 15.64 -9.35
N MET A 66 -19.16 15.14 -9.71
CA MET A 66 -20.45 15.53 -9.14
C MET A 66 -21.11 14.30 -8.53
N VAL A 67 -21.46 14.37 -7.25
CA VAL A 67 -22.14 13.29 -6.52
C VAL A 67 -23.55 13.73 -6.16
N PHE A 68 -24.49 12.79 -6.22
CA PHE A 68 -25.89 12.98 -5.82
C PHE A 68 -26.14 12.30 -4.49
N GLY A 69 -26.80 13.00 -3.55
CA GLY A 69 -27.53 12.35 -2.46
C GLY A 69 -26.78 11.98 -1.18
N GLU A 70 -25.63 12.60 -0.85
CA GLU A 70 -25.01 12.37 0.46
C GLU A 70 -25.89 12.82 1.65
N ASP A 71 -26.75 13.83 1.46
CA ASP A 71 -27.44 14.50 2.58
C ASP A 71 -28.90 14.08 2.83
N GLY A 72 -29.43 13.05 2.14
CA GLY A 72 -30.84 12.65 2.28
C GLY A 72 -31.88 13.68 1.78
N ASP A 73 -31.41 14.85 1.33
CA ASP A 73 -32.19 15.89 0.69
C ASP A 73 -31.86 15.90 -0.82
N GLY A 74 -32.82 15.47 -1.64
CA GLY A 74 -32.63 15.09 -3.04
C GLY A 74 -32.17 16.20 -3.99
N ASP A 75 -31.97 17.42 -3.50
CA ASP A 75 -31.64 18.61 -4.28
C ASP A 75 -30.26 19.23 -3.95
N ARG A 76 -29.43 18.57 -3.12
CA ARG A 76 -28.06 19.03 -2.84
C ARG A 76 -26.99 18.31 -3.68
N PHE A 77 -26.15 19.09 -4.34
CA PHE A 77 -25.00 18.60 -5.12
C PHE A 77 -23.69 18.99 -4.42
N THR A 78 -22.87 17.99 -4.09
CA THR A 78 -21.52 18.21 -3.58
C THR A 78 -20.52 18.07 -4.72
N PHE A 79 -19.71 19.11 -4.92
CA PHE A 79 -18.67 19.14 -5.94
C PHE A 79 -17.35 18.73 -5.30
N TYR A 80 -16.77 17.63 -5.77
CA TYR A 80 -15.44 17.22 -5.35
C TYR A 80 -14.44 17.68 -6.40
N GLU A 81 -13.49 18.47 -5.95
CA GLU A 81 -12.30 18.77 -6.72
C GLU A 81 -11.32 17.61 -6.50
N ARG A 82 -10.73 17.10 -7.58
CA ARG A 82 -9.65 16.14 -7.46
C ARG A 82 -8.50 16.89 -6.82
N GLN A 83 -8.25 16.63 -5.54
CA GLN A 83 -6.97 16.99 -4.95
C GLN A 83 -5.94 16.23 -5.77
N GLU A 84 -5.11 16.94 -6.54
CA GLU A 84 -3.90 16.33 -7.05
C GLU A 84 -3.15 15.89 -5.81
N VAL A 85 -3.14 14.57 -5.56
CA VAL A 85 -2.29 13.98 -4.54
C VAL A 85 -0.92 14.53 -4.88
N GLU A 86 -0.37 15.38 -4.01
CA GLU A 86 0.97 15.91 -4.17
C GLU A 86 1.83 14.74 -4.63
N LYS A 87 2.52 14.90 -5.77
CA LYS A 87 3.46 13.89 -6.24
C LYS A 87 4.36 13.61 -5.05
N VAL A 88 4.16 12.47 -4.40
CA VAL A 88 5.02 12.02 -3.32
C VAL A 88 6.38 11.94 -3.97
N GLU A 89 7.27 12.87 -3.61
CA GLU A 89 8.63 12.83 -4.10
C GLU A 89 9.13 11.41 -3.88
N PRO A 90 9.74 10.77 -4.89
CA PRO A 90 10.22 9.43 -4.74
C PRO A 90 11.14 9.40 -3.51
N LEU A 91 10.71 8.69 -2.46
CA LEU A 91 11.45 8.55 -1.20
C LEU A 91 12.86 7.95 -1.39
N PHE A 92 13.14 7.42 -2.59
CA PHE A 92 14.40 6.82 -2.99
C PHE A 92 14.80 7.37 -4.36
N ASP A 93 16.05 7.82 -4.45
CA ASP A 93 16.69 8.09 -5.74
C ASP A 93 16.83 6.75 -6.50
N PRO A 94 16.27 6.62 -7.71
CA PRO A 94 16.28 5.36 -8.45
C PRO A 94 17.67 4.90 -8.89
N ASP A 95 18.69 5.74 -8.75
CA ASP A 95 20.09 5.43 -9.08
C ASP A 95 20.97 5.27 -7.81
N GLN A 96 20.39 5.41 -6.61
CA GLN A 96 21.09 5.17 -5.34
C GLN A 96 21.07 3.69 -4.96
N GLU A 97 22.25 3.09 -4.84
CA GLU A 97 22.40 1.70 -4.39
C GLU A 97 22.04 1.56 -2.91
N LEU A 98 21.16 0.60 -2.60
CA LEU A 98 20.69 0.32 -1.24
C LEU A 98 21.41 -0.90 -0.66
N ASN A 99 21.74 -0.78 0.62
CA ASN A 99 22.24 -1.88 1.43
C ASN A 99 21.07 -2.72 1.92
N ILE A 100 20.98 -3.96 1.50
CA ILE A 100 19.88 -4.86 1.82
C ILE A 100 20.40 -6.04 2.66
N VAL A 101 19.63 -6.39 3.68
CA VAL A 101 19.88 -7.59 4.48
C VAL A 101 18.64 -8.48 4.49
N VAL A 102 18.87 -9.79 4.47
CA VAL A 102 17.85 -10.80 4.74
C VAL A 102 18.07 -11.31 6.14
N VAL A 103 17.01 -11.32 6.94
CA VAL A 103 17.04 -11.75 8.33
C VAL A 103 16.10 -12.93 8.56
N GLU A 104 16.48 -13.82 9.44
CA GLU A 104 15.65 -14.93 9.91
C GLU A 104 15.38 -14.80 11.40
N PHE A 105 14.15 -15.13 11.80
CA PHE A 105 13.74 -15.13 13.20
C PHE A 105 13.98 -16.51 13.82
N GLN A 106 14.30 -16.54 15.12
CA GLN A 106 14.54 -17.80 15.84
C GLN A 106 13.32 -18.74 15.89
N GLU A 107 12.13 -18.21 15.69
CA GLU A 107 10.88 -18.99 15.57
C GLU A 107 10.87 -19.90 14.33
N GLY A 108 11.88 -19.80 13.44
CA GLY A 108 11.95 -20.51 12.17
C GLY A 108 11.06 -19.85 11.12
N GLY A 109 11.48 -19.87 9.86
CA GLY A 109 10.68 -19.30 8.78
C GLY A 109 11.47 -18.83 7.58
N ASN A 110 10.76 -18.17 6.65
CA ASN A 110 11.33 -17.57 5.45
C ASN A 110 12.20 -16.35 5.81
N GLY A 111 13.26 -16.11 5.03
CA GLY A 111 14.08 -14.91 5.16
C GLY A 111 13.28 -13.64 4.82
N TYR A 112 13.39 -12.61 5.65
CA TYR A 112 12.71 -11.32 5.47
C TYR A 112 13.70 -10.22 5.10
N THR A 113 13.36 -9.43 4.09
CA THR A 113 14.23 -8.39 3.53
C THR A 113 14.05 -7.04 4.23
N TYR A 114 15.17 -6.41 4.62
CA TYR A 114 15.22 -5.08 5.25
C TYR A 114 16.30 -4.21 4.63
N ILE A 115 16.09 -2.90 4.66
CA ILE A 115 17.14 -1.91 4.33
C ILE A 115 18.06 -1.75 5.55
N CYS A 116 19.37 -1.70 5.32
CA CYS A 116 20.38 -1.64 6.36
C CYS A 116 21.32 -0.45 6.16
N ASP A 117 21.09 0.64 6.88
CA ASP A 117 21.91 1.85 6.75
C ASP A 117 23.27 1.72 7.46
N ASP A 118 23.40 0.80 8.44
CA ASP A 118 24.65 0.60 9.18
C ASP A 118 25.60 -0.37 8.44
N PRO A 119 26.75 0.12 7.93
CA PRO A 119 27.70 -0.72 7.21
C PRO A 119 28.35 -1.80 8.09
N ASN A 120 28.35 -1.63 9.42
CA ASN A 120 28.98 -2.53 10.38
C ASN A 120 28.14 -3.79 10.67
N ILE A 121 26.93 -3.87 10.13
CA ILE A 121 26.09 -5.06 10.21
C ILE A 121 26.54 -6.05 9.13
N HIS A 122 26.88 -7.27 9.55
CA HIS A 122 27.39 -8.34 8.71
C HIS A 122 26.54 -9.60 8.88
N ILE A 123 26.70 -10.54 7.96
CA ILE A 123 26.07 -11.86 8.04
C ILE A 123 26.49 -12.52 9.36
N GLY A 124 25.54 -13.15 10.05
CA GLY A 124 25.71 -13.73 11.38
C GLY A 124 25.52 -12.76 12.55
N HIS A 125 25.33 -11.46 12.30
CA HIS A 125 24.97 -10.53 13.38
C HIS A 125 23.49 -10.65 13.74
N ALA A 126 23.20 -10.64 15.04
CA ALA A 126 21.85 -10.39 15.52
C ALA A 126 21.53 -8.89 15.38
N VAL A 127 20.32 -8.58 14.95
CA VAL A 127 19.81 -7.23 14.71
C VAL A 127 18.40 -7.07 15.27
N ILE A 128 18.03 -5.84 15.62
CA ILE A 128 16.66 -5.49 15.99
C ILE A 128 15.95 -4.90 14.77
N VAL A 129 14.80 -5.47 14.42
CA VAL A 129 13.99 -5.08 13.27
C VAL A 129 12.52 -4.88 13.67
N PRO A 130 11.78 -3.96 13.01
CA PRO A 130 10.37 -3.74 13.29
C PRO A 130 9.47 -4.71 12.51
N VAL A 131 8.54 -5.37 13.20
CA VAL A 131 7.63 -6.39 12.62
C VAL A 131 6.17 -5.97 12.75
N GLY A 132 5.32 -6.37 11.80
CA GLY A 132 3.88 -6.11 11.83
C GLY A 132 3.49 -4.64 11.60
N LYS A 133 2.20 -4.31 11.71
CA LYS A 133 1.72 -2.92 11.53
C LYS A 133 2.15 -2.00 12.68
N GLU A 134 2.21 -2.54 13.89
CA GLU A 134 2.60 -1.82 15.11
C GLU A 134 4.11 -1.56 15.23
N ASN A 135 4.92 -1.99 14.26
CA ASN A 135 6.38 -1.87 14.29
C ASN A 135 7.03 -2.43 15.57
N THR A 136 6.52 -3.55 16.06
CA THR A 136 7.08 -4.21 17.23
C THR A 136 8.53 -4.64 16.98
N GLU A 137 9.44 -4.25 17.86
CA GLU A 137 10.85 -4.63 17.78
C GLU A 137 11.01 -6.14 18.04
N LYS A 138 11.62 -6.86 17.09
CA LYS A 138 12.04 -8.25 17.26
C LYS A 138 13.52 -8.43 16.93
N THR A 139 14.16 -9.39 17.60
CA THR A 139 15.52 -9.82 17.29
C THR A 139 15.51 -10.82 16.14
N ALA A 140 16.37 -10.61 15.14
CA ALA A 140 16.55 -11.50 14.01
C ALA A 140 18.04 -11.68 13.69
N LEU A 141 18.41 -12.78 13.04
CA LEU A 141 19.77 -13.07 12.60
C LEU A 141 19.93 -12.69 11.13
N VAL A 142 20.98 -11.94 10.79
CA VAL A 142 21.29 -11.64 9.39
C VAL A 142 21.85 -12.89 8.72
N VAL A 143 21.16 -13.38 7.70
CA VAL A 143 21.57 -14.57 6.93
C VAL A 143 22.16 -14.21 5.56
N GLN A 144 21.79 -13.05 5.00
CA GLN A 144 22.32 -12.57 3.74
C GLN A 144 22.47 -11.04 3.77
N LYS A 145 23.47 -10.53 3.06
CA LYS A 145 23.70 -9.11 2.82
C LYS A 145 24.08 -8.90 1.35
N TYR A 146 23.45 -7.95 0.68
CA TYR A 146 23.76 -7.60 -0.70
C TYR A 146 23.43 -6.13 -0.97
N HIS A 147 23.95 -5.62 -2.08
CA HIS A 147 23.66 -4.29 -2.60
C HIS A 147 22.72 -4.43 -3.79
N ALA A 148 21.72 -3.55 -3.89
CA ALA A 148 20.78 -3.56 -5.01
C ALA A 148 20.26 -2.14 -5.28
N LEU A 149 20.01 -1.83 -6.55
CA LEU A 149 19.26 -0.63 -6.91
C LEU A 149 17.79 -0.82 -6.56
N PRO A 150 17.03 0.25 -6.27
CA PRO A 150 15.61 0.16 -5.98
C PRO A 150 14.79 -0.55 -7.06
N ARG A 151 15.28 -0.52 -8.31
CA ARG A 151 14.66 -1.13 -9.50
C ARG A 151 14.84 -2.64 -9.55
N ASP A 152 15.88 -3.17 -8.92
CA ASP A 152 16.25 -4.60 -8.96
C ASP A 152 15.61 -5.40 -7.81
N ILE A 153 14.97 -4.71 -6.86
CA ILE A 153 14.30 -5.33 -5.72
C ILE A 153 12.92 -5.82 -6.16
N THR A 154 12.66 -7.11 -5.95
CA THR A 154 11.41 -7.80 -6.36
C THR A 154 10.16 -7.30 -5.64
N PHE A 155 10.32 -6.59 -4.51
CA PHE A 155 9.23 -5.99 -3.74
C PHE A 155 9.33 -4.45 -3.74
N PRO A 156 8.19 -3.73 -3.62
CA PRO A 156 8.20 -2.27 -3.54
C PRO A 156 9.08 -1.78 -2.40
N VAL A 157 10.14 -1.04 -2.75
CA VAL A 157 11.14 -0.54 -1.81
C VAL A 157 10.52 0.37 -0.74
N GLN A 158 9.44 1.06 -1.09
CA GLN A 158 8.68 1.90 -0.15
C GLN A 158 8.03 1.12 0.98
N LYS A 159 7.83 -0.20 0.81
CA LYS A 159 7.29 -1.10 1.84
C LYS A 159 8.39 -1.79 2.64
N LEU A 160 9.65 -1.71 2.22
CA LEU A 160 10.75 -2.27 2.97
C LEU A 160 10.98 -1.45 4.25
N LYS A 161 11.07 -2.19 5.36
CA LYS A 161 11.41 -1.61 6.64
C LYS A 161 12.92 -1.54 6.80
N ARG A 162 13.38 -0.68 7.72
CA ARG A 162 14.80 -0.49 8.04
C ARG A 162 15.18 -1.29 9.27
N VAL A 163 16.41 -1.81 9.27
CA VAL A 163 17.03 -2.33 10.49
C VAL A 163 17.19 -1.18 11.48
N ILE A 164 16.74 -1.37 12.71
CA ILE A 164 16.80 -0.32 13.74
C ILE A 164 18.21 -0.20 14.27
N ARG A 165 18.82 -1.33 14.66
CA ARG A 165 20.18 -1.39 15.20
C ARG A 165 20.71 -2.81 15.24
N ARG A 166 22.04 -2.94 15.32
CA ARG A 166 22.68 -4.19 15.73
C ARG A 166 22.27 -4.55 17.15
N TYR A 167 21.92 -5.82 17.37
CA TYR A 167 21.73 -6.34 18.70
C TYR A 167 23.09 -6.60 19.34
N SER A 168 23.46 -5.74 20.27
CA SER A 168 24.70 -5.83 21.04
C SER A 168 24.38 -6.07 22.52
N TYR A 169 23.62 -7.11 22.83
CA TYR A 169 23.62 -7.66 24.19
C TYR A 169 24.68 -8.75 24.22
N PHE A 170 25.81 -8.48 24.87
CA PHE A 170 26.84 -9.48 25.10
C PHE A 170 26.30 -10.47 26.14
N ASP A 171 25.72 -11.58 25.70
CA ASP A 171 25.41 -12.70 26.57
C ASP A 171 26.56 -13.72 26.52
N PRO A 172 27.42 -13.80 27.57
CA PRO A 172 28.59 -14.68 27.58
C PRO A 172 28.22 -16.16 27.41
N ILE A 173 26.98 -16.53 27.73
CA ILE A 173 26.48 -17.90 27.70
C ILE A 173 26.10 -18.28 26.25
N THR A 174 25.28 -17.45 25.58
CA THR A 174 24.89 -17.68 24.17
C THR A 174 26.08 -17.60 23.23
N SER A 175 27.03 -16.68 23.47
CA SER A 175 28.26 -16.59 22.66
C SER A 175 29.14 -17.85 22.76
N LYS A 176 29.20 -18.49 23.93
CA LYS A 176 29.90 -19.79 24.10
C LYS A 176 29.22 -20.93 23.33
N ASN A 177 27.90 -20.94 23.28
CA ASN A 177 27.15 -22.00 22.59
C ASN A 177 27.27 -21.88 21.06
N VAL A 178 27.25 -20.66 20.51
CA VAL A 178 27.44 -20.44 19.06
C VAL A 178 28.86 -20.81 18.62
N CYS A 179 29.90 -20.47 19.40
CA CYS A 179 31.28 -20.87 19.08
C CYS A 179 31.49 -22.39 19.10
N ARG A 180 30.73 -23.12 19.92
CA ARG A 180 30.87 -24.59 20.06
C ARG A 180 30.31 -25.37 18.87
N ASN A 181 29.38 -24.76 18.11
CA ASN A 181 28.77 -25.37 16.93
C ASN A 181 29.49 -25.00 15.62
N LEU A 182 30.59 -24.24 15.70
CA LEU A 182 31.42 -23.81 14.56
C LEU A 182 32.79 -24.51 14.52
N ILE A 183 33.04 -25.48 15.41
CA ILE A 183 34.24 -26.33 15.45
C ILE A 183 33.85 -27.77 15.12
#